data_AF-A0A534XN44-F1
#
_entry.id   AF-A0A534XN44-F1
#
_cell.length_a   1.000
_cell.length_b   1.000
_cell.length_c   1.000
_cell.angle_alpha   90.00
_cell.angle_beta   90.00
_cell.angle_gamma   90.00
#
_symmetry.space_group_name_H-M   'P 1'
#
loop_
_entity.id
_entity.type
_entity.pdbx_description
1 polymer ?
#
loop_
_entity_poly.entity_id
_entity_poly.type
_entity_poly.pdbx_seq_one_letter_code
_entity_poly.pdbx_strand_id
1 'polypeptide(L)'
;MRRFYCVLGDPVAHSRSPAIHARAFARLGLDAVFAPCRVTAAELPAAVSGLRSLGCAGFNVTVPHKTAVAGLVDRLEGDAARIAAVNCVAPQGTALVGHNTDTAGLLRALRQHGIDPSGKAVVVGAGGSARAAAFALAGRASSVAILNRTEARAAELARAVSDAKAYELGTEPARRALQEAAIVVQCTTVGLSDDSVPFDPAQLSPGAAVVDLVYRLPGGDTELLRPYTWGRAPLPHRR
;
A
#
# COMPACT_ATOMS: atom_id res chain seq x y z
N MET A 1 2.36 -4.09 33.10
CA MET A 1 2.15 -5.09 32.04
C MET A 1 2.71 -4.53 30.74
N ARG A 2 3.41 -5.34 29.96
CA ARG A 2 4.01 -4.96 28.68
C ARG A 2 2.93 -4.56 27.67
N ARG A 3 3.12 -3.46 26.93
CA ARG A 3 2.14 -3.03 25.92
C ARG A 3 2.15 -3.99 24.73
N PHE A 4 0.97 -4.45 24.30
CA PHE A 4 0.82 -5.33 23.15
C PHE A 4 0.39 -4.55 21.91
N TYR A 5 1.13 -4.72 20.82
CA TYR A 5 0.78 -4.24 19.49
C TYR A 5 0.83 -5.41 18.50
N CYS A 6 0.13 -5.29 17.38
CA CYS A 6 0.21 -6.29 16.32
C CYS A 6 -0.03 -5.70 14.91
N VAL A 7 0.18 -6.53 13.90
CA VAL A 7 -0.28 -6.28 12.53
C VAL A 7 -1.18 -7.42 12.08
N LEU A 8 -2.37 -7.08 11.59
CA LEU A 8 -3.35 -8.02 11.04
C LEU A 8 -3.21 -8.11 9.52
N GLY A 9 -3.16 -9.32 8.97
CA GLY A 9 -3.10 -9.55 7.53
C GLY A 9 -3.26 -11.02 7.15
N ASP A 10 -3.43 -11.28 5.85
CA ASP A 10 -3.42 -12.64 5.30
C ASP A 10 -2.90 -12.66 3.85
N PRO A 11 -1.66 -13.11 3.61
CA PRO A 11 -0.64 -13.49 4.60
C PRO A 11 -0.03 -12.28 5.32
N VAL A 12 0.67 -12.51 6.44
CA VAL A 12 1.33 -11.43 7.22
C VAL A 12 2.77 -11.73 7.64
N ALA A 13 3.25 -12.96 7.47
CA ALA A 13 4.56 -13.39 7.94
C ALA A 13 5.74 -12.59 7.34
N HIS A 14 5.55 -12.03 6.14
CA HIS A 14 6.53 -11.19 5.44
C HIS A 14 6.60 -9.75 5.99
N SER A 15 5.70 -9.36 6.90
CA SER A 15 5.62 -7.97 7.38
C SER A 15 6.90 -7.54 8.08
N ARG A 16 7.39 -6.35 7.73
CA ARG A 16 8.54 -5.72 8.40
C ARG A 16 8.14 -4.96 9.66
N SER A 17 6.85 -4.70 9.88
CA SER A 17 6.35 -3.94 11.03
C SER A 17 6.85 -4.49 12.37
N PRO A 18 6.83 -5.82 12.64
CA PRO A 18 7.36 -6.36 13.88
C PRO A 18 8.82 -5.97 14.15
N ALA A 19 9.71 -6.13 13.17
CA ALA A 19 11.12 -5.79 13.31
C ALA A 19 11.36 -4.28 13.46
N ILE A 20 10.63 -3.46 12.68
CA ILE A 20 10.71 -1.99 12.75
C ILE A 20 10.28 -1.50 14.14
N HIS A 21 9.11 -1.94 14.61
CA HIS A 21 8.58 -1.52 15.90
C HIS A 21 9.38 -2.07 17.07
N ALA A 22 9.83 -3.33 17.03
CA ALA A 22 10.71 -3.87 18.08
C ALA A 22 11.98 -3.03 18.24
N ARG A 23 12.61 -2.61 17.13
CA ARG A 23 13.79 -1.73 17.17
C ARG A 23 13.45 -0.34 17.71
N ALA A 24 12.31 0.23 17.32
CA ALA A 24 11.87 1.52 17.81
C ALA A 24 11.58 1.47 19.33
N PHE A 25 10.90 0.42 19.81
CA PHE A 25 10.62 0.23 21.23
C PHE A 25 11.89 0.09 22.06
N ALA A 26 12.84 -0.72 21.60
CA ALA A 26 14.13 -0.87 22.28
C ALA A 26 14.90 0.46 22.37
N ARG A 27 14.93 1.25 21.28
CA ARG A 27 15.59 2.56 21.25
C ARG A 27 14.95 3.60 22.16
N LEU A 28 13.63 3.53 22.33
CA LEU A 28 12.86 4.47 23.14
C LEU A 28 12.68 4.00 24.60
N GLY A 29 13.24 2.84 24.99
CA GLY A 29 13.06 2.27 26.32
C GLY A 29 11.60 1.88 26.63
N LEU A 30 10.80 1.55 25.60
CA LEU A 30 9.39 1.21 25.74
C LEU A 30 9.22 -0.29 26.01
N ASP A 31 8.57 -0.64 27.13
CA ASP A 31 8.17 -2.01 27.44
C ASP A 31 6.95 -2.41 26.58
N ALA A 32 7.22 -2.85 25.35
CA ALA A 32 6.20 -3.21 24.36
C ALA A 32 6.62 -4.40 23.48
N VAL A 33 5.64 -5.13 22.95
CA VAL A 33 5.80 -6.17 21.91
C VAL A 33 5.01 -5.79 20.66
N PHE A 34 5.48 -6.25 19.49
CA PHE A 34 4.77 -6.10 18.23
C PHE A 34 4.73 -7.45 17.50
N ALA A 35 3.55 -8.04 17.30
CA ALA A 35 3.40 -9.37 16.71
C ALA A 35 2.75 -9.35 15.31
N PRO A 36 3.18 -10.21 14.37
CA PRO A 36 2.38 -10.52 13.19
C PRO A 36 1.25 -11.48 13.56
N CYS A 37 0.01 -11.11 13.23
CA CYS A 37 -1.19 -11.94 13.48
C CYS A 37 -1.88 -12.24 12.16
N ARG A 38 -1.78 -13.50 11.72
CA ARG A 38 -2.52 -13.95 10.54
C ARG A 38 -4.00 -14.04 10.92
N VAL A 39 -4.84 -13.34 10.16
CA VAL A 39 -6.29 -13.28 10.39
C VAL A 39 -6.95 -13.39 9.04
N THR A 40 -7.82 -14.37 8.81
CA THR A 40 -8.57 -14.46 7.56
C THR A 40 -9.67 -13.40 7.50
N ALA A 41 -10.27 -13.16 6.32
CA ALA A 41 -11.35 -12.18 6.18
C ALA A 41 -12.57 -12.50 7.08
N ALA A 42 -12.86 -13.79 7.29
CA ALA A 42 -13.97 -14.24 8.14
C ALA A 42 -13.68 -14.02 9.64
N GLU A 43 -12.42 -14.09 10.05
CA GLU A 43 -12.00 -13.93 11.45
C GLU A 43 -11.83 -12.46 11.84
N LEU A 44 -11.74 -11.54 10.87
CA LEU A 44 -11.42 -10.12 11.12
C LEU A 44 -12.34 -9.46 12.17
N PRO A 45 -13.68 -9.61 12.14
CA PRO A 45 -14.54 -9.04 13.18
C PRO A 45 -14.24 -9.57 14.57
N ALA A 46 -14.05 -10.89 14.70
CA ALA A 46 -13.73 -11.55 15.97
C ALA A 46 -12.35 -11.12 16.47
N ALA A 47 -11.36 -10.99 15.58
CA ALA A 47 -10.02 -10.53 15.91
C ALA A 47 -10.03 -9.09 16.45
N VAL A 48 -10.73 -8.15 15.79
CA VAL A 48 -10.83 -6.76 16.26
C VAL A 48 -11.51 -6.68 17.63
N SER A 49 -12.59 -7.45 17.84
CA SER A 49 -13.26 -7.55 19.13
C SER A 49 -12.33 -8.11 20.22
N GLY A 50 -11.60 -9.17 19.91
CA GLY A 50 -10.62 -9.77 20.83
C GLY A 50 -9.51 -8.78 21.21
N LEU A 51 -8.96 -8.03 20.26
CA LEU A 51 -7.94 -7.01 20.52
C LEU A 51 -8.45 -5.91 21.44
N ARG A 52 -9.73 -5.52 21.31
CA ARG A 52 -10.37 -4.57 22.22
C ARG A 52 -10.42 -5.14 23.64
N SER A 53 -10.91 -6.37 23.80
CA SER A 53 -11.05 -7.03 25.11
C SER A 53 -9.71 -7.28 25.80
N LEU A 54 -8.66 -7.58 25.03
CA LEU A 54 -7.31 -7.81 25.55
C LEU A 54 -6.56 -6.51 25.90
N GLY A 55 -7.15 -5.33 25.65
CA GLY A 55 -6.48 -4.05 25.90
C GLY A 55 -5.27 -3.82 24.98
N CYS A 56 -5.36 -4.24 23.71
CA CYS A 56 -4.32 -3.99 22.71
C CYS A 56 -4.03 -2.49 22.62
N ALA A 57 -2.75 -2.11 22.68
CA ALA A 57 -2.32 -0.70 22.69
C ALA A 57 -2.38 -0.06 21.29
N GLY A 58 -2.64 -0.84 20.24
CA GLY A 58 -2.81 -0.41 18.86
C GLY A 58 -2.41 -1.52 17.89
N PHE A 59 -2.95 -1.47 16.68
CA PHE A 59 -2.61 -2.46 15.67
C PHE A 59 -2.52 -1.86 14.26
N ASN A 60 -1.68 -2.45 13.44
CA ASN A 60 -1.66 -2.18 12.01
C ASN A 60 -2.55 -3.16 11.27
N VAL A 61 -2.96 -2.78 10.07
CA VAL A 61 -3.79 -3.60 9.20
C VAL A 61 -3.17 -3.56 7.80
N THR A 62 -2.93 -4.74 7.24
CA THR A 62 -2.40 -4.89 5.89
C THR A 62 -3.37 -5.67 5.00
N VAL A 63 -2.95 -5.99 3.78
CA VAL A 63 -3.73 -6.79 2.83
C VAL A 63 -4.27 -8.07 3.49
N PRO A 64 -5.53 -8.45 3.23
CA PRO A 64 -6.56 -7.77 2.43
C PRO A 64 -7.49 -6.84 3.23
N HIS A 65 -7.19 -6.56 4.50
CA HIS A 65 -8.19 -6.10 5.49
C HIS A 65 -8.41 -4.60 5.58
N LYS A 66 -7.59 -3.78 4.92
CA LYS A 66 -7.57 -2.31 5.12
C LYS A 66 -8.94 -1.65 4.90
N THR A 67 -9.74 -2.12 3.95
CA THR A 67 -11.09 -1.57 3.71
C THR A 67 -12.13 -2.17 4.64
N ALA A 68 -12.07 -3.47 4.91
CA ALA A 68 -13.02 -4.16 5.77
C ALA A 68 -12.94 -3.67 7.23
N VAL A 69 -11.73 -3.43 7.73
CA VAL A 69 -11.52 -2.96 9.11
C VAL A 69 -12.09 -1.56 9.35
N ALA A 70 -12.27 -0.75 8.30
CA ALA A 70 -12.84 0.59 8.42
C ALA A 70 -14.27 0.57 8.96
N GLY A 71 -15.03 -0.53 8.71
CA GLY A 71 -16.36 -0.75 9.27
C GLY A 71 -16.37 -1.46 10.64
N LEU A 72 -15.21 -1.78 11.21
CA LEU A 72 -15.06 -2.50 12.49
C LEU A 72 -14.47 -1.63 13.60
N VAL A 73 -14.07 -0.40 13.28
CA VAL A 73 -13.58 0.61 14.22
C VAL A 73 -14.68 1.63 14.51
N ASP A 74 -14.56 2.35 15.63
CA ASP A 74 -15.63 3.24 16.11
C ASP A 74 -15.60 4.60 15.41
N ARG A 75 -14.42 5.05 14.99
CA ARG A 75 -14.24 6.33 14.28
C ARG A 75 -13.10 6.24 13.28
N LEU A 76 -13.21 7.00 12.19
CA LEU A 76 -12.14 7.23 11.23
C LEU A 76 -11.66 8.67 11.32
N GLU A 77 -10.35 8.87 11.27
CA GLU A 77 -9.74 10.20 11.32
C GLU A 77 -8.73 10.41 10.18
N GLY A 78 -8.58 11.69 9.80
CA GLY A 78 -7.63 12.10 8.75
C GLY A 78 -7.92 11.43 7.41
N ASP A 79 -6.89 10.87 6.78
CA ASP A 79 -6.99 10.22 5.48
C ASP A 79 -7.94 9.01 5.49
N ALA A 80 -8.01 8.26 6.59
CA ALA A 80 -8.88 7.09 6.67
C ALA A 80 -10.36 7.43 6.49
N ALA A 81 -10.81 8.59 6.98
CA ALA A 81 -12.19 9.03 6.81
C ALA A 81 -12.51 9.37 5.35
N ARG A 82 -11.54 9.99 4.64
CA ARG A 82 -11.70 10.37 3.23
C ARG A 82 -11.68 9.17 2.30
N ILE A 83 -10.83 8.19 2.62
CA ILE A 83 -10.58 7.06 1.72
C ILE A 83 -11.27 5.78 2.17
N ALA A 84 -11.90 5.69 3.34
CA ALA A 84 -12.48 4.43 3.83
C ALA A 84 -11.52 3.22 3.79
N ALA A 85 -10.24 3.45 4.10
CA ALA A 85 -9.24 2.41 4.25
C ALA A 85 -8.31 2.75 5.42
N VAL A 86 -8.10 1.78 6.30
CA VAL A 86 -7.36 1.91 7.56
C VAL A 86 -6.17 0.97 7.53
N ASN A 87 -4.97 1.50 7.82
CA ASN A 87 -3.76 0.71 7.99
C ASN A 87 -3.21 0.77 9.42
N CYS A 88 -3.77 1.64 10.26
CA CYS A 88 -3.34 1.86 11.64
C CYS A 88 -4.57 2.15 12.51
N VAL A 89 -4.69 1.43 13.62
CA VAL A 89 -5.75 1.62 14.61
C VAL A 89 -5.12 1.94 15.95
N ALA A 90 -5.56 3.03 16.56
CA ALA A 90 -5.12 3.49 17.87
C ALA A 90 -6.32 3.61 18.82
N PRO A 91 -6.26 3.03 20.02
CA PRO A 91 -7.29 3.25 21.04
C PRO A 91 -7.27 4.70 21.55
N GLN A 92 -8.45 5.29 21.74
CA GLN A 92 -8.66 6.56 22.44
C GLN A 92 -9.76 6.36 23.49
N GLY A 93 -9.34 6.15 24.74
CA GLY A 93 -10.25 5.69 25.79
C GLY A 93 -10.77 4.28 25.45
N THR A 94 -12.09 4.14 25.33
CA THR A 94 -12.74 2.88 24.94
C THR A 94 -12.91 2.73 23.42
N ALA A 95 -12.67 3.80 22.65
CA ALA A 95 -12.89 3.81 21.20
C ALA A 95 -11.65 3.32 20.44
N LEU A 96 -11.87 2.54 19.38
CA LEU A 96 -10.88 2.23 18.36
C LEU A 96 -10.97 3.26 17.24
N VAL A 97 -9.89 4.00 17.01
CA VAL A 97 -9.81 5.03 15.98
C VAL A 97 -8.93 4.56 14.84
N GLY A 98 -9.51 4.53 13.64
CA GLY A 98 -8.83 4.15 12.40
C GLY A 98 -8.16 5.33 11.72
N HIS A 99 -6.91 5.12 11.33
CA HIS A 99 -6.07 6.06 10.60
C HIS A 99 -5.50 5.40 9.33
N ASN A 100 -5.09 6.25 8.38
CA ASN A 100 -4.33 5.82 7.23
C ASN A 100 -3.03 6.63 7.13
N THR A 101 -1.90 5.94 7.18
CA THR A 101 -0.57 6.56 7.04
C THR A 101 0.06 6.34 5.67
N ASP A 102 -0.56 5.52 4.80
CA ASP A 102 -0.02 5.19 3.48
C ASP A 102 -0.08 6.40 2.53
N THR A 103 -1.16 7.18 2.56
CA THR A 103 -1.33 8.38 1.71
C THR A 103 -0.21 9.39 1.94
N ALA A 104 -0.03 9.81 3.19
CA ALA A 104 1.06 10.70 3.58
C ALA A 104 2.44 10.06 3.38
N GLY A 105 2.54 8.75 3.61
CA GLY A 105 3.76 7.96 3.39
C GLY A 105 4.25 8.02 1.94
N LEU A 106 3.35 7.81 0.98
CA LEU A 106 3.66 7.87 -0.45
C LEU A 106 4.13 9.28 -0.85
N LEU A 107 3.38 10.32 -0.48
CA LEU A 107 3.76 11.70 -0.82
C LEU A 107 5.09 12.11 -0.19
N ARG A 108 5.41 11.58 1.00
CA ARG A 108 6.70 11.79 1.63
C ARG A 108 7.81 11.08 0.87
N ALA A 109 7.60 9.84 0.45
CA ALA A 109 8.58 9.09 -0.33
C ALA A 109 8.89 9.80 -1.65
N LEU A 110 7.87 10.20 -2.42
CA LEU A 110 8.06 10.94 -3.68
C LEU A 110 8.92 12.19 -3.48
N ARG A 111 8.59 13.01 -2.48
CA ARG A 111 9.35 14.22 -2.15
C ARG A 111 10.78 13.93 -1.72
N GLN A 112 11.02 12.88 -0.91
CA GLN A 112 12.37 12.50 -0.47
C GLN A 112 13.27 12.10 -1.64
N HIS A 113 12.68 11.61 -2.73
CA HIS A 113 13.38 11.25 -3.96
C HIS A 113 13.33 12.35 -5.04
N GLY A 114 12.83 13.55 -4.72
CA GLY A 114 12.75 14.66 -5.67
C GLY A 114 11.79 14.41 -6.85
N ILE A 115 10.82 13.50 -6.69
CA ILE A 115 9.84 13.16 -7.72
C ILE A 115 8.66 14.14 -7.63
N ASP A 116 8.39 14.84 -8.73
CA ASP A 116 7.20 15.70 -8.85
C ASP A 116 5.96 14.87 -9.21
N PRO A 117 4.89 14.89 -8.39
CA PRO A 117 3.66 14.17 -8.69
C PRO A 117 2.77 14.81 -9.77
N SER A 118 3.18 15.91 -10.42
CA SER A 118 2.35 16.66 -11.37
C SER A 118 2.02 15.93 -12.68
N GLY A 119 2.83 14.95 -13.08
CA GLY A 119 2.63 14.19 -14.31
C GLY A 119 1.46 13.19 -14.26
N LYS A 120 1.30 12.41 -15.33
CA LYS A 120 0.32 11.31 -15.40
C LYS A 120 0.72 10.20 -14.44
N ALA A 121 -0.21 9.74 -13.63
CA ALA A 121 0.04 8.68 -12.65
C ALA A 121 -0.79 7.43 -12.95
N VAL A 122 -0.17 6.27 -12.75
CA VAL A 122 -0.82 4.95 -12.81
C VAL A 122 -0.76 4.29 -11.45
N VAL A 123 -1.88 3.76 -10.99
CA VAL A 123 -1.98 2.90 -9.79
C VAL A 123 -2.39 1.51 -10.23
N VAL A 124 -1.57 0.51 -9.91
CA VAL A 124 -1.82 -0.89 -10.25
C VAL A 124 -2.36 -1.65 -9.05
N GLY A 125 -3.59 -2.14 -9.15
CA GLY A 125 -4.39 -2.74 -8.09
C GLY A 125 -5.60 -1.89 -7.71
N ALA A 126 -6.52 -2.50 -6.96
CA ALA A 126 -7.75 -1.84 -6.49
C ALA A 126 -8.06 -2.12 -5.01
N GLY A 127 -7.04 -2.50 -4.22
CA GLY A 127 -7.15 -2.74 -2.77
C GLY A 127 -6.98 -1.48 -1.93
N GLY A 128 -6.93 -1.62 -0.60
CA GLY A 128 -6.78 -0.48 0.32
C GLY A 128 -5.50 0.34 0.11
N SER A 129 -4.38 -0.29 -0.27
CA SER A 129 -3.15 0.43 -0.61
C SER A 129 -3.27 1.20 -1.93
N ALA A 130 -3.92 0.60 -2.95
CA ALA A 130 -4.22 1.27 -4.22
C ALA A 130 -5.12 2.49 -4.00
N ARG A 131 -6.09 2.35 -3.10
CA ARG A 131 -6.94 3.45 -2.69
C ARG A 131 -6.15 4.58 -2.05
N ALA A 132 -5.29 4.30 -1.07
CA ALA A 132 -4.42 5.34 -0.48
C ALA A 132 -3.53 6.02 -1.52
N ALA A 133 -2.94 5.26 -2.45
CA ALA A 133 -2.12 5.81 -3.52
C ALA A 133 -2.90 6.70 -4.49
N ALA A 134 -4.07 6.25 -4.93
CA ALA A 134 -4.91 7.01 -5.85
C ALA A 134 -5.38 8.34 -5.24
N PHE A 135 -5.82 8.33 -3.98
CA PHE A 135 -6.19 9.56 -3.27
C PHE A 135 -5.00 10.48 -2.95
N ALA A 136 -3.81 9.92 -2.71
CA ALA A 136 -2.61 10.73 -2.54
C ALA A 136 -2.28 11.54 -3.80
N LEU A 137 -2.43 10.91 -4.96
CA LEU A 137 -2.12 11.49 -6.27
C LEU A 137 -3.26 12.36 -6.83
N ALA A 138 -4.50 12.14 -6.40
CA ALA A 138 -5.65 12.94 -6.81
C ALA A 138 -5.45 14.44 -6.51
N GLY A 139 -5.76 15.28 -7.50
CA GLY A 139 -5.58 16.74 -7.44
C GLY A 139 -4.11 17.20 -7.43
N ARG A 140 -3.14 16.28 -7.58
CA ARG A 140 -1.72 16.59 -7.73
C ARG A 140 -1.21 16.15 -9.09
N ALA A 141 -1.53 14.93 -9.49
CA ALA A 141 -1.27 14.40 -10.82
C ALA A 141 -2.20 15.03 -11.85
N SER A 142 -1.72 15.21 -13.07
CA SER A 142 -2.53 15.68 -14.20
C SER A 142 -3.67 14.72 -14.55
N SER A 143 -3.50 13.43 -14.25
CA SER A 143 -4.54 12.40 -14.37
C SER A 143 -4.12 11.15 -13.59
N VAL A 144 -5.10 10.40 -13.08
CA VAL A 144 -4.86 9.10 -12.42
C VAL A 144 -5.51 7.98 -13.25
N ALA A 145 -4.75 6.97 -13.62
CA ALA A 145 -5.28 5.73 -14.20
C ALA A 145 -5.14 4.58 -13.20
N ILE A 146 -6.23 3.85 -12.99
CA ILE A 146 -6.30 2.71 -12.07
C ILE A 146 -6.39 1.44 -12.90
N LEU A 147 -5.38 0.60 -12.80
CA LEU A 147 -5.29 -0.64 -13.55
C LEU A 147 -5.53 -1.81 -12.62
N ASN A 148 -6.41 -2.72 -12.97
CA ASN A 148 -6.62 -3.94 -12.18
C ASN A 148 -6.96 -5.11 -13.09
N ARG A 149 -6.69 -6.34 -12.64
CA ARG A 149 -7.07 -7.56 -13.37
C ARG A 149 -8.57 -7.65 -13.61
N THR A 150 -9.36 -7.12 -12.68
CA THR A 150 -10.82 -7.04 -12.82
C THR A 150 -11.20 -5.58 -12.94
N GLU A 151 -11.62 -5.14 -14.13
CA GLU A 151 -11.94 -3.74 -14.41
C GLU A 151 -12.96 -3.17 -13.43
N ALA A 152 -14.01 -3.93 -13.12
CA ALA A 152 -15.08 -3.49 -12.21
C ALA A 152 -14.56 -3.00 -10.86
N ARG A 153 -13.49 -3.60 -10.31
CA ARG A 153 -12.87 -3.14 -9.05
C ARG A 153 -12.07 -1.85 -9.23
N ALA A 154 -11.39 -1.70 -10.37
CA ALA A 154 -10.72 -0.44 -10.70
C ALA A 154 -11.75 0.68 -10.90
N ALA A 155 -12.86 0.40 -11.60
CA ALA A 155 -13.95 1.34 -11.84
C ALA A 155 -14.64 1.75 -10.53
N GLU A 156 -14.84 0.81 -9.61
CA GLU A 156 -15.34 1.11 -8.27
C GLU A 156 -14.44 2.10 -7.53
N LEU A 157 -13.12 1.87 -7.56
CA LEU A 157 -12.18 2.81 -6.94
C LEU A 157 -12.13 4.15 -7.67
N ALA A 158 -12.14 4.16 -9.00
CA ALA A 158 -12.10 5.37 -9.81
C ALA A 158 -13.32 6.27 -9.55
N ARG A 159 -14.51 5.71 -9.28
CA ARG A 159 -15.69 6.50 -8.89
C ARG A 159 -15.49 7.29 -7.60
N ALA A 160 -14.60 6.85 -6.70
CA ALA A 160 -14.30 7.55 -5.45
C ALA A 160 -13.17 8.58 -5.59
N VAL A 161 -12.45 8.59 -6.71
CA VAL A 161 -11.25 9.41 -6.92
C VAL A 161 -11.50 10.37 -8.07
N SER A 162 -11.48 11.68 -7.79
CA SER A 162 -11.67 12.72 -8.80
C SER A 162 -10.73 12.54 -9.99
N ASP A 163 -11.28 12.63 -11.20
CA ASP A 163 -10.55 12.55 -12.47
C ASP A 163 -9.74 11.26 -12.69
N ALA A 164 -10.13 10.17 -12.01
CA ALA A 164 -9.55 8.86 -12.22
C ALA A 164 -10.25 8.10 -13.35
N LYS A 165 -9.45 7.42 -14.19
CA LYS A 165 -9.94 6.44 -15.18
C LYS A 165 -9.58 5.04 -14.74
N ALA A 166 -10.40 4.07 -15.11
CA ALA A 166 -10.18 2.66 -14.79
C ALA A 166 -10.02 1.84 -16.06
N TYR A 167 -9.09 0.88 -16.04
CA TYR A 167 -8.88 -0.04 -17.15
C TYR A 167 -8.55 -1.44 -16.65
N GLU A 168 -8.95 -2.45 -17.42
CA GLU A 168 -8.46 -3.80 -17.24
C GLU A 168 -6.97 -3.92 -17.63
N LEU A 169 -6.17 -4.56 -16.78
CA LEU A 169 -4.75 -4.83 -17.08
C LEU A 169 -4.60 -5.66 -18.36
N GLY A 170 -3.64 -5.27 -19.20
CA GLY A 170 -3.32 -5.97 -20.45
C GLY A 170 -4.06 -5.46 -21.69
N THR A 171 -5.11 -4.66 -21.51
CA THR A 171 -5.82 -3.97 -22.61
C THR A 171 -5.00 -2.82 -23.20
N GLU A 172 -5.32 -2.41 -24.42
CA GLU A 172 -4.63 -1.28 -25.06
C GLU A 172 -4.71 0.04 -24.28
N PRO A 173 -5.87 0.45 -23.73
CA PRO A 173 -5.92 1.63 -22.88
C PRO A 173 -5.00 1.55 -21.66
N ALA A 174 -4.87 0.37 -21.04
CA ALA A 174 -3.95 0.16 -19.92
C ALA A 174 -2.48 0.26 -20.34
N ARG A 175 -2.11 -0.31 -21.50
CA ARG A 175 -0.75 -0.21 -22.06
C ARG A 175 -0.39 1.24 -22.37
N ARG A 176 -1.29 1.99 -23.01
CA ARG A 176 -1.12 3.42 -23.28
C ARG A 176 -0.93 4.21 -21.99
N ALA A 177 -1.74 3.92 -20.95
CA ALA A 177 -1.60 4.59 -19.66
C ALA A 177 -0.22 4.37 -19.04
N LEU A 178 0.34 3.15 -19.12
CA LEU A 178 1.69 2.83 -18.64
C LEU A 178 2.79 3.53 -19.46
N GLN A 179 2.65 3.60 -20.78
CA GLN A 179 3.60 4.26 -21.68
C GLN A 179 3.66 5.78 -21.49
N GLU A 180 2.56 6.39 -21.07
CA GLU A 180 2.45 7.84 -20.85
C GLU A 180 2.67 8.25 -19.39
N ALA A 181 2.85 7.27 -18.48
CA ALA A 181 2.98 7.54 -17.06
C ALA A 181 4.32 8.19 -16.70
N ALA A 182 4.25 9.23 -15.87
CA ALA A 182 5.40 9.77 -15.15
C ALA A 182 5.62 9.06 -13.82
N ILE A 183 4.55 8.53 -13.21
CA ILE A 183 4.59 7.80 -11.94
C ILE A 183 3.77 6.52 -12.07
N VAL A 184 4.32 5.39 -11.63
CA VAL A 184 3.60 4.13 -11.50
C VAL A 184 3.72 3.61 -10.08
N VAL A 185 2.59 3.37 -9.42
CA VAL A 185 2.52 2.80 -8.08
C VAL A 185 1.93 1.39 -8.16
N GLN A 186 2.76 0.38 -7.92
CA GLN A 186 2.31 -1.00 -7.77
C GLN A 186 1.75 -1.17 -6.36
N CYS A 187 0.48 -1.56 -6.26
CA CYS A 187 -0.22 -1.79 -5.00
C CYS A 187 -0.78 -3.22 -4.87
N THR A 188 -0.37 -4.15 -5.74
CA THR A 188 -0.80 -5.55 -5.70
C THR A 188 0.15 -6.41 -4.86
N THR A 189 -0.19 -7.67 -4.66
CA THR A 189 0.72 -8.65 -4.03
C THR A 189 1.53 -9.44 -5.07
N VAL A 190 1.43 -9.12 -6.36
CA VAL A 190 2.23 -9.79 -7.42
C VAL A 190 3.70 -9.47 -7.21
N GLY A 191 4.55 -10.50 -7.24
CA GLY A 191 5.99 -10.38 -6.95
C GLY A 191 6.33 -10.48 -5.46
N LEU A 192 5.36 -10.71 -4.58
CA LEU A 192 5.60 -10.86 -3.13
C LEU A 192 6.22 -12.22 -2.78
N SER A 193 5.71 -13.29 -3.38
CA SER A 193 6.11 -14.68 -3.09
C SER A 193 6.94 -15.32 -4.20
N ASP A 194 7.03 -14.65 -5.35
CA ASP A 194 7.66 -15.14 -6.57
C ASP A 194 8.26 -13.96 -7.36
N ASP A 195 8.80 -14.27 -8.54
CA ASP A 195 9.37 -13.31 -9.49
C ASP A 195 8.33 -12.83 -10.52
N SER A 196 7.04 -12.94 -10.23
CA SER A 196 5.99 -12.45 -11.12
C SER A 196 5.98 -10.92 -11.16
N VAL A 197 5.68 -10.34 -12.32
CA VAL A 197 5.44 -8.90 -12.50
C VAL A 197 3.97 -8.62 -12.82
N PRO A 198 3.38 -7.51 -12.33
CA PRO A 198 1.97 -7.19 -12.54
C PRO A 198 1.65 -6.73 -13.97
N PHE A 199 2.66 -6.26 -14.69
CA PHE A 199 2.64 -5.84 -16.09
C PHE A 199 4.07 -5.93 -16.63
N ASP A 200 4.23 -5.88 -17.95
CA ASP A 200 5.54 -5.90 -18.60
C ASP A 200 6.26 -4.55 -18.38
N PRO A 201 7.42 -4.52 -17.69
CA PRO A 201 8.15 -3.28 -17.43
C PRO A 201 8.61 -2.54 -18.68
N ALA A 202 8.71 -3.22 -19.84
CA ALA A 202 9.04 -2.59 -21.12
C ALA A 202 7.94 -1.63 -21.62
N GLN A 203 6.75 -1.66 -21.02
CA GLN A 203 5.66 -0.73 -21.33
C GLN A 203 5.81 0.63 -20.65
N LEU A 204 6.74 0.76 -19.70
CA LEU A 204 6.94 2.00 -18.96
C LEU A 204 7.72 3.02 -19.77
N SER A 205 7.42 4.30 -19.55
CA SER A 205 8.25 5.37 -20.11
C SER A 205 9.66 5.34 -19.47
N PRO A 206 10.74 5.62 -20.22
CA PRO A 206 12.10 5.59 -19.67
C PRO A 206 12.35 6.55 -18.49
N GLY A 207 11.50 7.56 -18.31
CA GLY A 207 11.56 8.52 -17.20
C GLY A 207 10.54 8.27 -16.09
N ALA A 208 9.77 7.18 -16.15
CA ALA A 208 8.77 6.89 -15.14
C ALA A 208 9.41 6.60 -13.78
N ALA A 209 8.92 7.26 -12.74
CA ALA A 209 9.20 6.87 -11.37
C ALA A 209 8.32 5.67 -10.99
N VAL A 210 8.93 4.57 -10.58
CA VAL A 210 8.23 3.35 -10.17
C VAL A 210 8.30 3.19 -8.66
N VAL A 211 7.14 3.11 -8.01
CA VAL A 211 7.01 2.82 -6.59
C VAL A 211 6.39 1.44 -6.46
N ASP A 212 7.16 0.48 -5.96
CA ASP A 212 6.64 -0.85 -5.63
C ASP A 212 6.35 -0.95 -4.13
N LEU A 213 5.10 -1.21 -3.77
CA LEU A 213 4.72 -1.42 -2.37
C LEU A 213 5.03 -2.83 -1.87
N VAL A 214 5.41 -3.74 -2.77
CA VAL A 214 5.94 -5.05 -2.40
C VAL A 214 7.38 -4.91 -1.92
N TYR A 215 7.68 -5.54 -0.78
CA TYR A 215 9.03 -5.71 -0.27
C TYR A 215 9.24 -7.20 0.10
N ARG A 216 10.35 -7.79 -0.35
CA ARG A 216 10.69 -9.22 -0.13
C ARG A 216 11.75 -9.42 0.96
N LEU A 217 11.67 -10.55 1.67
CA LEU A 217 12.70 -11.00 2.62
C LEU A 217 12.95 -12.52 2.51
N PRO A 218 14.23 -12.97 2.46
CA PRO A 218 15.40 -12.24 1.96
C PRO A 218 15.27 -12.05 0.43
N GLY A 219 15.64 -10.91 -0.17
CA GLY A 219 15.50 -10.84 -1.63
C GLY A 219 15.77 -9.54 -2.39
N GLY A 220 15.97 -8.40 -1.71
CA GLY A 220 16.20 -7.15 -2.43
C GLY A 220 15.00 -6.71 -3.28
N ASP A 221 15.27 -6.00 -4.37
CA ASP A 221 14.26 -5.42 -5.25
C ASP A 221 13.39 -6.49 -5.96
N THR A 222 12.14 -6.16 -6.25
CA THR A 222 11.23 -6.99 -7.04
C THR A 222 11.68 -7.08 -8.49
N GLU A 223 11.19 -8.07 -9.27
CA GLU A 223 11.45 -8.11 -10.72
C GLU A 223 11.01 -6.84 -11.43
N LEU A 224 9.94 -6.21 -10.94
CA LEU A 224 9.46 -4.94 -11.47
C LEU A 224 10.52 -3.83 -11.34
N LEU A 225 11.27 -3.82 -10.24
CA LEU A 225 12.27 -2.80 -9.95
C LEU A 225 13.69 -3.18 -10.41
N ARG A 226 13.98 -4.44 -10.75
CA ARG A 226 15.32 -4.85 -11.23
C ARG A 226 15.87 -3.98 -12.36
N PRO A 227 15.09 -3.58 -13.39
CA PRO A 227 15.56 -2.68 -14.45
C PRO A 227 15.90 -1.26 -13.97
N TYR A 228 15.40 -0.86 -12.79
CA TYR A 228 15.46 0.49 -12.24
C TYR A 228 16.41 0.62 -11.03
N THR A 229 17.19 -0.42 -10.73
CA THR A 229 18.06 -0.49 -9.56
C THR A 229 19.04 0.70 -9.49
N TRP A 230 18.89 1.48 -8.43
CA TRP A 230 19.67 2.67 -8.10
C TRP A 230 21.19 2.39 -8.13
N GLY A 231 21.94 3.13 -8.96
CA GLY A 231 23.41 3.10 -8.95
C GLY A 231 24.09 2.15 -9.95
N ARG A 232 23.34 1.51 -10.86
CA ARG A 232 23.93 0.93 -12.08
C ARG A 232 23.38 1.67 -13.28
N ALA A 233 24.25 2.33 -14.03
CA ALA A 233 23.92 2.82 -15.36
C ALA A 233 23.23 1.69 -16.14
N PRO A 234 22.22 1.99 -16.97
CA PRO A 234 21.59 0.99 -17.81
C PRO A 234 22.70 0.26 -18.57
N LEU A 235 22.78 -1.07 -18.39
CA LEU A 235 23.70 -1.87 -19.18
C LEU A 235 23.32 -1.62 -20.64
N PRO A 236 24.22 -1.05 -21.47
CA PRO A 236 23.91 -0.86 -22.87
C PRO A 236 23.59 -2.25 -23.43
N HIS A 237 22.43 -2.36 -24.07
CA HIS A 237 22.01 -3.52 -24.82
C HIS A 237 23.20 -4.10 -25.58
N ARG A 238 23.67 -5.28 -25.17
CA ARG A 238 24.58 -6.05 -26.01
C ARG A 238 23.73 -6.65 -27.12
N ARG A 239 24.14 -6.30 -28.35
CA ARG A 239 23.62 -6.80 -29.63
C ARG A 239 23.56 -8.31 -29.67
#